data_AF-T0KDY0-F1
#
_entry.id   AF-T0KDY0-F1
#
_cell.length_a   1.000
_cell.length_b   1.000
_cell.length_c   1.000
_cell.angle_alpha   90.00
_cell.angle_beta   90.00
_cell.angle_gamma   90.00
#
_symmetry.space_group_name_H-M   'P 1'
#
loop_
_entity.id
_entity.type
_entity.pdbx_description
1 polymer ?
#
loop_
_entity_poly.entity_id
_entity_poly.type
_entity_poly.pdbx_seq_one_letter_code
_entity_poly.pdbx_strand_id
1 'polypeptide(L)'
;MLNASISHRKTPGKDTAPTQPDTPFSNDITKSTIRQANTTTKNPRLQIPSPQWWLLAIPSFLISLHGALFFTGLTPGDPQIKARILASTGGCVHIFGSFIAMGLGPFQFLPSLRHAYPAFHKWLGWVYAAAVAAGGVAAFYVTFHSLALPWGRVGFAALACAWLETLRRSIVAVKRGDVKGHMGWMTRNFACTYAAVMLRWQLPLMIVAGMEVKFALSITGFISWIPNLIFVEYFVLS
;
A
#
# COMPACT_ATOMS: atom_id res chain seq x y z
N MET A 1 61.26 -0.25 48.02
CA MET A 1 60.26 -0.63 49.04
C MET A 1 59.67 -1.97 48.56
N LEU A 2 60.32 -3.12 48.83
CA LEU A 2 60.13 -4.03 50.00
C LEU A 2 58.65 -4.47 50.11
N ASN A 3 58.21 -5.74 50.05
CA ASN A 3 58.72 -7.08 50.40
C ASN A 3 57.99 -8.13 49.50
N ALA A 4 58.58 -9.24 49.00
CA ALA A 4 58.95 -10.50 49.69
C ALA A 4 57.77 -11.15 50.46
N SER A 5 57.45 -12.45 50.46
CA SER A 5 58.04 -13.69 49.94
C SER A 5 57.09 -14.86 50.31
N ILE A 6 57.42 -16.05 49.79
CA ILE A 6 57.19 -17.41 50.34
C ILE A 6 56.04 -18.26 49.76
N SER A 7 56.49 -19.34 49.11
CA SER A 7 55.75 -20.48 48.59
C SER A 7 55.40 -21.53 49.67
N HIS A 8 54.42 -22.38 49.41
CA HIS A 8 54.49 -23.78 49.84
C HIS A 8 53.84 -24.73 48.83
N ARG A 9 54.64 -25.70 48.38
CA ARG A 9 54.32 -26.83 47.51
C ARG A 9 53.76 -27.98 48.38
N LYS A 10 52.73 -28.70 47.92
CA LYS A 10 52.42 -30.09 48.31
C LYS A 10 51.97 -30.92 47.08
N THR A 11 52.28 -32.20 47.17
CA THR A 11 52.46 -33.26 46.16
C THR A 11 51.18 -33.96 45.66
N PRO A 12 51.26 -34.82 44.62
CA PRO A 12 50.11 -35.26 43.82
C PRO A 12 49.38 -36.48 44.41
N GLY A 13 48.06 -36.42 44.41
CA GLY A 13 47.16 -37.55 44.68
C GLY A 13 46.75 -38.24 43.38
N LYS A 14 46.92 -39.56 43.36
CA LYS A 14 46.66 -40.48 42.27
C LYS A 14 45.30 -41.11 42.56
N ASP A 15 44.26 -40.77 41.80
CA ASP A 15 42.96 -41.46 41.91
C ASP A 15 42.36 -41.81 40.53
N THR A 16 42.08 -43.09 40.45
CA THR A 16 41.40 -43.95 39.48
C THR A 16 40.37 -43.29 38.54
N ALA A 17 40.46 -43.64 37.26
CA ALA A 17 39.39 -43.46 36.28
C ALA A 17 38.13 -44.26 36.70
N PRO A 18 36.92 -43.66 36.69
CA PRO A 18 35.69 -44.41 36.76
C PRO A 18 35.27 -44.86 35.35
N THR A 19 35.06 -46.17 35.21
CA THR A 19 34.31 -46.81 34.13
C THR A 19 32.98 -46.09 33.92
N GLN A 20 32.74 -45.56 32.70
CA GLN A 20 31.43 -45.05 32.31
C GLN A 20 30.43 -46.20 32.23
N PRO A 21 29.27 -46.13 32.91
CA PRO A 21 28.16 -47.02 32.64
C PRO A 21 27.48 -46.63 31.33
N ASP A 22 27.25 -47.61 30.45
CA ASP A 22 26.43 -47.47 29.24
C ASP A 22 25.01 -47.03 29.61
N THR A 23 24.73 -45.73 29.57
CA THR A 23 23.36 -45.22 29.70
C THR A 23 22.68 -45.19 28.33
N PRO A 24 21.48 -45.79 28.14
CA PRO A 24 20.74 -45.74 26.88
C PRO A 24 20.20 -44.34 26.52
N PHE A 25 20.49 -43.31 27.33
CA PHE A 25 19.74 -42.06 27.39
C PHE A 25 20.28 -40.92 26.50
N SER A 26 21.41 -41.11 25.81
CA SER A 26 22.06 -40.02 25.05
C SER A 26 21.53 -39.86 23.61
N ASN A 27 21.04 -40.94 22.99
CA ASN A 27 20.65 -40.90 21.57
C ASN A 27 19.29 -40.24 21.31
N ASP A 28 18.37 -40.22 22.29
CA ASP A 28 17.02 -39.67 22.10
C ASP A 28 16.96 -38.15 22.23
N ILE A 29 17.81 -37.56 23.08
CA ILE A 29 17.92 -36.09 23.21
C ILE A 29 18.56 -35.48 21.95
N THR A 30 19.52 -36.18 21.36
CA THR A 30 20.18 -35.74 20.13
C THR A 30 19.22 -35.76 18.94
N LYS A 31 18.38 -36.80 18.84
CA LYS A 31 17.33 -36.88 17.81
C LYS A 31 16.21 -35.87 18.02
N SER A 32 15.78 -35.59 19.26
CA SER A 32 14.72 -34.60 19.52
C SER A 32 15.18 -33.17 19.21
N THR A 33 16.43 -32.84 19.51
CA THR A 33 17.03 -31.53 19.23
C THR A 33 17.20 -31.30 17.71
N ILE A 34 17.63 -32.32 16.96
CA ILE A 34 17.75 -32.25 15.49
C ILE A 34 16.36 -32.22 14.82
N ARG A 35 15.35 -32.88 15.39
CA ARG A 35 13.98 -32.88 14.83
C ARG A 35 13.24 -31.55 15.05
N GLN A 36 13.56 -30.81 16.11
CA GLN A 36 13.00 -29.47 16.35
C GLN A 36 13.61 -28.39 15.46
N ALA A 37 14.87 -28.55 15.01
CA ALA A 37 15.50 -27.63 14.06
C ALA A 37 14.88 -27.65 12.65
N ASN A 38 14.04 -28.66 12.33
CA ASN A 38 13.31 -28.78 11.07
C ASN A 38 11.87 -28.26 11.13
N THR A 39 11.50 -27.50 12.16
CA THR A 39 10.16 -26.90 12.21
C THR A 39 10.10 -25.63 11.35
N THR A 40 9.43 -25.79 10.21
CA THR A 40 8.87 -24.74 9.35
C THR A 40 9.84 -23.85 8.57
N THR A 41 10.44 -24.42 7.51
CA THR A 41 10.43 -23.67 6.23
C THR A 41 8.96 -23.46 5.85
N LYS A 42 8.37 -22.33 6.28
CA LYS A 42 7.04 -21.92 5.82
C LYS A 42 7.12 -21.88 4.29
N ASN A 43 6.51 -22.87 3.64
CA ASN A 43 6.22 -22.79 2.22
C ASN A 43 5.59 -21.41 1.98
N PRO A 44 6.07 -20.61 1.02
CA PRO A 44 5.44 -19.35 0.66
C PRO A 44 4.14 -19.65 -0.11
N ARG A 45 3.21 -20.38 0.51
CA ARG A 45 1.87 -20.54 -0.05
C ARG A 45 1.25 -19.16 -0.01
N LEU A 46 0.86 -18.66 -1.18
CA LEU A 46 0.04 -17.47 -1.33
C LEU A 46 -1.22 -17.67 -0.48
N GLN A 47 -1.25 -17.04 0.69
CA GLN A 47 -2.44 -17.00 1.52
C GLN A 47 -3.51 -16.23 0.76
N ILE A 48 -4.74 -16.76 0.78
CA ILE A 48 -5.90 -16.13 0.15
C ILE A 48 -6.10 -14.76 0.82
N PRO A 49 -6.38 -13.69 0.04
CA PRO A 49 -6.63 -12.37 0.61
C PRO A 49 -7.83 -12.37 1.56
N SER A 50 -7.80 -11.51 2.60
CA SER A 50 -8.93 -11.37 3.52
C SER A 50 -10.17 -10.81 2.81
N PRO A 51 -11.38 -11.00 3.36
CA PRO A 51 -12.60 -10.40 2.79
C PRO A 51 -12.53 -8.87 2.65
N GLN A 52 -11.87 -8.17 3.59
CA GLN A 52 -11.69 -6.71 3.50
C GLN A 52 -10.85 -6.31 2.29
N TRP A 53 -9.86 -7.13 1.92
CA TRP A 53 -9.06 -6.89 0.73
C TRP A 53 -9.92 -6.95 -0.53
N TRP A 54 -10.88 -7.87 -0.61
CA TRP A 54 -11.80 -7.96 -1.77
C TRP A 54 -12.77 -6.78 -1.85
N LEU A 55 -13.26 -6.28 -0.72
CA LEU A 55 -14.09 -5.06 -0.67
C LEU A 55 -13.35 -3.85 -1.24
N LEU A 56 -12.04 -3.78 -1.05
CA LEU A 56 -11.16 -2.77 -1.64
C LEU A 56 -10.86 -3.06 -3.13
N ALA A 57 -10.50 -4.30 -3.44
CA ALA A 57 -9.93 -4.66 -4.73
C ALA A 57 -10.96 -4.69 -5.86
N ILE A 58 -12.16 -5.22 -5.62
CA ILE A 58 -13.18 -5.36 -6.67
C ILE A 58 -13.57 -3.99 -7.25
N PRO A 59 -13.98 -2.98 -6.45
CA PRO A 59 -14.29 -1.66 -6.99
C PRO A 59 -13.07 -1.01 -7.65
N SER A 60 -11.88 -1.19 -7.09
CA SER A 60 -10.63 -0.67 -7.67
C SER A 60 -10.38 -1.23 -9.07
N PHE A 61 -10.51 -2.54 -9.25
CA PHE A 61 -10.32 -3.18 -10.55
C PHE A 61 -11.41 -2.78 -11.56
N LEU A 62 -12.67 -2.66 -11.12
CA LEU A 62 -13.74 -2.18 -11.99
C LEU A 62 -13.48 -0.74 -12.47
N ILE A 63 -13.02 0.14 -11.59
CA ILE A 63 -12.70 1.53 -11.96
C ILE A 63 -11.42 1.60 -12.80
N SER A 64 -10.43 0.76 -12.52
CA SER A 64 -9.23 0.63 -13.35
C SER A 64 -9.58 0.18 -14.77
N LEU A 65 -10.42 -0.85 -14.91
CA LEU A 65 -10.92 -1.33 -16.20
C LEU A 65 -11.72 -0.24 -16.93
N HIS A 66 -12.62 0.45 -16.22
CA HIS A 66 -13.35 1.58 -16.79
C HIS A 66 -12.40 2.68 -17.31
N GLY A 67 -11.35 3.00 -16.57
CA GLY A 67 -10.32 3.96 -17.01
C GLY A 67 -9.55 3.48 -18.26
N ALA A 68 -9.23 2.20 -18.36
CA ALA A 68 -8.61 1.62 -19.55
C ALA A 68 -9.55 1.66 -20.77
N LEU A 69 -10.82 1.30 -20.58
CA LEU A 69 -11.85 1.33 -21.63
C LEU A 69 -12.22 2.75 -22.07
N PHE A 70 -11.89 3.78 -21.30
CA PHE A 70 -12.13 5.17 -21.69
C PHE A 70 -11.43 5.52 -23.00
N PHE A 71 -10.22 4.99 -23.22
CA PHE A 71 -9.44 5.24 -24.43
C PHE A 71 -9.98 4.52 -25.68
N THR A 72 -10.86 3.53 -25.52
CA THR A 72 -11.52 2.84 -26.64
C THR A 72 -12.86 3.48 -27.02
N GLY A 73 -13.34 4.45 -26.23
CA GLY A 73 -14.63 5.12 -26.44
C GLY A 73 -15.85 4.32 -25.97
N LEU A 74 -15.66 3.08 -25.53
CA LEU A 74 -16.72 2.14 -25.11
C LEU A 74 -17.40 2.54 -23.78
N THR A 75 -16.81 3.46 -23.02
CA THR A 75 -17.40 3.89 -21.74
C THR A 75 -18.65 4.76 -21.95
N PRO A 76 -19.71 4.57 -21.12
CA PRO A 76 -20.87 5.47 -21.11
C PRO A 76 -20.47 6.92 -20.83
N GLY A 77 -21.24 7.86 -21.39
CA GLY A 77 -21.04 9.29 -21.18
C GLY A 77 -21.12 10.11 -22.46
N ASP A 78 -21.19 11.43 -22.28
CA ASP A 78 -21.30 12.41 -23.36
C ASP A 78 -20.10 12.34 -24.33
N PRO A 79 -20.32 12.11 -25.64
CA PRO A 79 -19.23 12.00 -26.62
C PRO A 79 -18.37 13.26 -26.73
N GLN A 80 -18.94 14.45 -26.61
CA GLN A 80 -18.24 15.73 -26.71
C GLN A 80 -17.31 15.93 -25.50
N ILE A 81 -17.77 15.59 -24.29
CA ILE A 81 -16.93 15.61 -23.08
C ILE A 81 -15.77 14.62 -23.23
N LYS A 82 -16.04 13.40 -23.70
CA LYS A 82 -15.00 12.38 -23.94
C LYS A 82 -13.96 12.87 -24.95
N ALA A 83 -14.38 13.40 -26.09
CA ALA A 83 -13.50 13.93 -27.12
C ALA A 83 -12.62 15.09 -26.59
N ARG A 84 -13.20 16.00 -25.80
CA ARG A 84 -12.45 17.09 -25.15
C ARG A 84 -11.38 16.58 -24.19
N ILE A 85 -11.68 15.54 -23.41
CA ILE A 85 -10.72 14.94 -22.48
C ILE A 85 -9.58 14.25 -23.24
N LEU A 86 -9.90 13.47 -24.27
CA LEU A 86 -8.90 12.77 -25.10
C LEU A 86 -8.01 13.73 -25.90
N ALA A 87 -8.52 14.90 -26.26
CA ALA A 87 -7.74 15.98 -26.88
C ALA A 87 -6.81 16.70 -25.89
N SER A 88 -7.02 16.54 -24.57
CA SER A 88 -6.21 17.17 -23.53
C SER A 88 -5.10 16.24 -23.07
N THR A 89 -3.84 16.62 -23.26
CA THR A 89 -2.68 15.87 -22.73
C THR A 89 -2.81 15.65 -21.22
N GLY A 90 -3.23 16.68 -20.47
CA GLY A 90 -3.46 16.54 -19.03
C GLY A 90 -4.60 15.58 -18.70
N GLY A 91 -5.68 15.57 -19.48
CA GLY A 91 -6.77 14.61 -19.32
C GLY A 91 -6.31 13.17 -19.52
N CYS A 92 -5.60 12.91 -20.61
CA CYS A 92 -5.04 11.60 -20.93
C CYS A 92 -4.04 11.12 -19.87
N VAL A 93 -3.08 11.96 -19.47
CA VAL A 93 -2.09 11.60 -18.44
C VAL A 93 -2.76 11.34 -17.09
N HIS A 94 -3.76 12.14 -16.72
CA HIS A 94 -4.52 11.93 -15.49
C HIS A 94 -5.25 10.58 -15.50
N ILE A 95 -6.01 10.28 -16.55
CA ILE A 95 -6.76 9.02 -16.63
C ILE A 95 -5.81 7.83 -16.66
N PHE A 96 -4.75 7.90 -17.47
CA PHE A 96 -3.78 6.82 -17.61
C PHE A 96 -3.06 6.51 -16.29
N GLY A 97 -2.51 7.54 -15.64
CA GLY A 97 -1.87 7.38 -14.33
C GLY A 97 -2.85 6.88 -13.26
N SER A 98 -4.08 7.40 -13.26
CA SER A 98 -5.08 7.03 -12.26
C SER A 98 -5.53 5.58 -12.38
N PHE A 99 -5.77 5.06 -13.60
CA PHE A 99 -6.22 3.68 -13.73
C PHE A 99 -5.12 2.67 -13.40
N ILE A 100 -3.85 3.00 -13.71
CA ILE A 100 -2.69 2.18 -13.32
C ILE A 100 -2.55 2.18 -11.80
N ALA A 101 -2.56 3.35 -11.16
CA ALA A 101 -2.45 3.45 -9.71
C ALA A 101 -3.59 2.69 -9.01
N MET A 102 -4.83 2.86 -9.47
CA MET A 102 -5.99 2.15 -8.94
C MET A 102 -5.88 0.62 -9.11
N GLY A 103 -5.42 0.16 -10.27
CA GLY A 103 -5.26 -1.27 -10.54
C GLY A 103 -4.12 -1.90 -9.74
N LEU A 104 -3.02 -1.17 -9.52
CA LEU A 104 -1.85 -1.71 -8.81
C LEU A 104 -1.95 -1.60 -7.28
N GLY A 105 -2.70 -0.64 -6.77
CA GLY A 105 -2.77 -0.34 -5.34
C GLY A 105 -3.18 -1.51 -4.46
N PRO A 106 -4.25 -2.29 -4.77
CA PRO A 106 -4.63 -3.44 -3.95
C PRO A 106 -3.49 -4.46 -3.74
N PHE A 107 -2.65 -4.69 -4.75
CA PHE A 107 -1.51 -5.60 -4.65
C PHE A 107 -0.45 -5.13 -3.63
N GLN A 108 -0.36 -3.82 -3.36
CA GLN A 108 0.55 -3.27 -2.34
C GLN A 108 0.13 -3.66 -0.91
N PHE A 109 -1.15 -3.98 -0.70
CA PHE A 109 -1.70 -4.36 0.60
C PHE A 109 -1.82 -5.88 0.79
N LEU A 110 -1.23 -6.69 -0.10
CA LEU A 110 -1.18 -8.15 0.04
C LEU A 110 0.05 -8.58 0.85
N PRO A 111 -0.10 -9.09 2.09
CA PRO A 111 1.05 -9.53 2.89
C PRO A 111 1.79 -10.70 2.25
N SER A 112 1.06 -11.61 1.60
CA SER A 112 1.63 -12.76 0.90
C SER A 112 2.56 -12.33 -0.23
N LEU A 113 2.16 -11.34 -1.03
CA LEU A 113 2.99 -10.79 -2.11
C LEU A 113 4.25 -10.12 -1.56
N ARG A 114 4.09 -9.29 -0.52
CA ARG A 114 5.18 -8.54 0.11
C ARG A 114 6.24 -9.47 0.73
N HIS A 115 5.83 -10.58 1.33
CA HIS A 115 6.74 -11.50 2.01
C HIS A 115 7.34 -12.55 1.05
N ALA A 116 6.56 -13.08 0.10
CA ALA A 116 7.03 -14.10 -0.83
C ALA A 116 7.85 -13.52 -1.99
N TYR A 117 7.50 -12.31 -2.46
CA TYR A 117 8.11 -11.69 -3.65
C TYR A 117 8.46 -10.20 -3.42
N PRO A 118 9.42 -9.91 -2.52
CA PRO A 118 9.74 -8.52 -2.13
C PRO A 118 10.26 -7.66 -3.30
N ALA A 119 11.01 -8.24 -4.24
CA ALA A 119 11.48 -7.53 -5.44
C ALA A 119 10.31 -7.10 -6.34
N PHE A 120 9.33 -8.00 -6.53
CA PHE A 120 8.14 -7.72 -7.33
C PHE A 120 7.22 -6.69 -6.64
N HIS A 121 7.04 -6.78 -5.32
CA HIS A 121 6.33 -5.76 -4.55
C HIS A 121 6.96 -4.37 -4.72
N LYS A 122 8.29 -4.26 -4.61
CA LYS A 122 9.02 -3.00 -4.84
C LYS A 122 8.84 -2.46 -6.26
N TRP A 123 8.95 -3.32 -7.27
CA TRP A 123 8.75 -2.92 -8.67
C TRP A 123 7.34 -2.37 -8.90
N LEU A 124 6.31 -3.09 -8.43
CA LEU A 124 4.92 -2.62 -8.49
C LEU A 124 4.73 -1.30 -7.73
N GLY A 125 5.39 -1.14 -6.57
CA GLY A 125 5.35 0.09 -5.79
C GLY A 125 5.93 1.28 -6.54
N TRP A 126 7.01 1.09 -7.31
CA TRP A 126 7.60 2.14 -8.15
C TRP A 126 6.73 2.49 -9.36
N VAL A 127 6.12 1.49 -10.01
CA VAL A 127 5.16 1.73 -11.10
C VAL A 127 3.94 2.50 -10.58
N TYR A 128 3.41 2.10 -9.43
CA TYR A 128 2.34 2.82 -8.73
C TYR A 128 2.74 4.26 -8.42
N ALA A 129 3.93 4.47 -7.85
CA ALA A 129 4.42 5.81 -7.50
C ALA A 129 4.57 6.72 -8.73
N ALA A 130 5.11 6.21 -9.82
CA ALA A 130 5.21 6.96 -11.08
C ALA A 130 3.82 7.32 -11.64
N ALA A 131 2.88 6.38 -11.58
CA ALA A 131 1.51 6.58 -12.03
C ALA A 131 0.77 7.64 -11.20
N VAL A 132 0.91 7.61 -9.87
CA VAL A 132 0.36 8.64 -8.96
C VAL A 132 1.02 10.00 -9.20
N ALA A 133 2.34 10.06 -9.39
CA ALA A 133 3.03 11.32 -9.63
C ALA A 133 2.56 11.99 -10.93
N ALA A 134 2.57 11.25 -12.04
CA ALA A 134 2.10 11.75 -13.33
C ALA A 134 0.60 12.08 -13.29
N GLY A 135 -0.21 11.16 -12.76
CA GLY A 135 -1.67 11.30 -12.67
C GLY A 135 -2.10 12.44 -11.75
N GLY A 136 -1.39 12.67 -10.65
CA GLY A 136 -1.68 13.72 -9.67
C GLY A 136 -1.29 15.12 -10.13
N VAL A 137 -0.14 15.27 -10.78
CA VAL A 137 0.24 16.56 -11.41
C VAL A 137 -0.75 16.91 -12.51
N ALA A 138 -1.11 15.94 -13.35
CA ALA A 138 -2.13 16.11 -14.37
C ALA A 138 -3.51 16.41 -13.77
N ALA A 139 -3.90 15.76 -12.66
CA ALA A 139 -5.14 16.04 -11.91
C ALA A 139 -5.21 17.49 -11.48
N PHE A 140 -4.12 18.01 -10.91
CA PHE A 140 -4.04 19.39 -10.46
C PHE A 140 -4.21 20.38 -11.62
N TYR A 141 -3.65 20.10 -12.80
CA TYR A 141 -3.86 20.93 -13.99
C TYR A 141 -5.31 20.86 -14.51
N VAL A 142 -5.89 19.66 -14.62
CA VAL A 142 -7.22 19.51 -15.23
C VAL A 142 -8.36 20.00 -14.33
N THR A 143 -8.16 20.11 -13.01
CA THR A 143 -9.19 20.65 -12.09
C THR A 143 -9.63 22.06 -12.48
N PHE A 144 -8.72 22.90 -12.98
CA PHE A 144 -9.03 24.27 -13.41
C PHE A 144 -9.91 24.32 -14.67
N HIS A 145 -9.97 23.21 -15.41
CA HIS A 145 -10.75 23.02 -16.63
C HIS A 145 -12.02 22.18 -16.41
N SER A 146 -12.27 21.77 -15.16
CA SER A 146 -13.41 20.96 -14.74
C SER A 146 -14.75 21.69 -14.88
N LEU A 147 -15.82 20.92 -15.08
CA LEU A 147 -17.20 21.43 -15.07
C LEU A 147 -17.68 21.82 -13.67
N ALA A 148 -16.95 21.44 -12.61
CA ALA A 148 -17.26 21.84 -11.25
C ALA A 148 -17.28 23.37 -11.11
N LEU A 149 -18.12 23.87 -10.21
CA LEU A 149 -18.15 25.24 -9.75
C LEU A 149 -16.77 25.61 -9.13
N PRO A 150 -16.41 26.90 -9.06
CA PRO A 150 -15.10 27.32 -8.57
C PRO A 150 -14.71 26.71 -7.21
N TRP A 151 -15.64 26.63 -6.26
CA TRP A 151 -15.40 26.02 -4.96
C TRP A 151 -15.20 24.50 -5.04
N GLY A 152 -15.88 23.81 -5.96
CA GLY A 152 -15.68 22.38 -6.22
C GLY A 152 -14.30 22.07 -6.78
N ARG A 153 -13.78 22.96 -7.64
CA ARG A 153 -12.42 22.86 -8.18
C ARG A 153 -11.36 22.95 -7.09
N VAL A 154 -11.60 23.74 -6.04
CA VAL A 154 -10.73 23.79 -4.84
C VAL A 154 -10.67 22.42 -4.16
N GLY A 155 -11.80 21.73 -4.02
CA GLY A 155 -11.83 20.37 -3.45
C GLY A 155 -10.97 19.38 -4.25
N PHE A 156 -11.12 19.37 -5.58
CA PHE A 156 -10.31 18.53 -6.46
C PHE A 156 -8.82 18.93 -6.49
N ALA A 157 -8.52 20.22 -6.43
CA ALA A 157 -7.14 20.71 -6.34
C ALA A 157 -6.49 20.25 -5.01
N ALA A 158 -7.23 20.35 -3.90
CA ALA A 158 -6.81 19.88 -2.59
C ALA A 158 -6.58 18.36 -2.59
N LEU A 159 -7.46 17.58 -3.22
CA LEU A 159 -7.26 16.15 -3.41
C LEU A 159 -5.97 15.86 -4.19
N ALA A 160 -5.73 16.54 -5.31
CA ALA A 160 -4.51 16.34 -6.09
C ALA A 160 -3.24 16.63 -5.27
N CYS A 161 -3.24 17.72 -4.50
CA CYS A 161 -2.15 18.05 -3.58
C CYS A 161 -1.98 16.99 -2.48
N ALA A 162 -3.06 16.55 -1.85
CA ALA A 162 -3.03 15.51 -0.81
C ALA A 162 -2.51 14.18 -1.38
N TRP A 163 -2.92 13.83 -2.60
CA TRP A 163 -2.47 12.61 -3.28
C TRP A 163 -0.96 12.64 -3.55
N LEU A 164 -0.43 13.75 -4.05
CA LEU A 164 1.01 13.91 -4.26
C LEU A 164 1.81 13.97 -2.95
N GLU A 165 1.30 14.69 -1.95
CA GLU A 165 2.00 14.86 -0.67
C GLU A 165 2.07 13.56 0.13
N THR A 166 0.99 12.78 0.16
CA THR A 166 0.99 11.46 0.82
C THR A 166 1.96 10.50 0.15
N LEU A 167 2.07 10.52 -1.19
CA LEU A 167 3.09 9.74 -1.92
C LEU A 167 4.50 10.21 -1.55
N ARG A 168 4.74 11.52 -1.56
CA ARG A 168 6.06 12.09 -1.23
C ARG A 168 6.49 11.63 0.17
N ARG A 169 5.58 11.70 1.16
CA ARG A 169 5.86 11.25 2.53
C ARG A 169 6.10 9.76 2.63
N SER A 170 5.37 8.93 1.87
CA SER A 170 5.61 7.47 1.86
C SER A 170 6.98 7.11 1.31
N ILE A 171 7.44 7.81 0.26
CA ILE A 171 8.78 7.63 -0.32
C ILE A 171 9.86 8.12 0.63
N VAL A 172 9.65 9.25 1.31
CA VAL A 172 10.60 9.76 2.31
C VAL A 172 10.73 8.78 3.47
N ALA A 173 9.63 8.22 3.97
CA ALA A 173 9.65 7.25 5.06
C ALA A 173 10.43 5.98 4.70
N VAL A 174 10.18 5.39 3.53
CA VAL A 174 10.91 4.18 3.11
C VAL A 174 12.40 4.44 2.86
N LYS A 175 12.77 5.62 2.34
CA LYS A 175 14.18 6.02 2.18
C LYS A 175 14.90 6.18 3.52
N ARG A 176 14.17 6.53 4.59
CA ARG A 176 14.69 6.64 5.96
C ARG A 176 14.68 5.29 6.71
N GLY A 177 14.24 4.21 6.08
CA GLY A 177 14.06 2.91 6.74
C GLY A 177 12.84 2.84 7.66
N ASP A 178 11.98 3.87 7.70
CA ASP A 178 10.76 3.88 8.50
C ASP A 178 9.63 3.14 7.76
N VAL A 179 9.60 1.82 7.96
CA VAL A 179 8.61 0.93 7.35
C VAL A 179 7.19 1.22 7.88
N LYS A 180 7.05 1.52 9.17
CA LYS A 180 5.73 1.80 9.77
C LYS A 180 5.15 3.10 9.21
N GLY A 181 5.96 4.16 9.13
CA GLY A 181 5.57 5.42 8.50
C GLY A 181 5.27 5.25 7.01
N HIS A 182 6.09 4.48 6.28
CA HIS A 182 5.81 4.18 4.87
C HIS A 182 4.43 3.54 4.68
N MET A 183 4.13 2.50 5.46
CA MET A 183 2.82 1.83 5.41
C MET A 183 1.68 2.80 5.73
N GLY A 184 1.81 3.61 6.78
CA GLY A 184 0.78 4.59 7.14
C GLY A 184 0.56 5.67 6.06
N TRP A 185 1.61 6.15 5.42
CA TRP A 185 1.49 7.11 4.32
C TRP A 185 0.95 6.46 3.04
N MET A 186 1.30 5.21 2.76
CA MET A 186 0.73 4.46 1.64
C MET A 186 -0.76 4.20 1.81
N THR A 187 -1.23 3.90 3.03
CA THR A 187 -2.66 3.76 3.33
C THR A 187 -3.42 5.07 3.04
N ARG A 188 -2.90 6.22 3.50
CA ARG A 188 -3.48 7.54 3.21
C ARG A 188 -3.45 7.86 1.71
N ASN A 189 -2.34 7.55 1.05
CA ASN A 189 -2.22 7.75 -0.39
C ASN A 189 -3.24 6.95 -1.18
N PHE A 190 -3.42 5.67 -0.84
CA PHE A 190 -4.42 4.85 -1.50
C PHE A 190 -5.84 5.29 -1.18
N ALA A 191 -6.12 5.80 0.03
CA ALA A 191 -7.41 6.41 0.36
C ALA A 191 -7.73 7.62 -0.53
N CYS A 192 -6.73 8.44 -0.88
CA CYS A 192 -6.86 9.49 -1.90
C CYS A 192 -7.11 8.90 -3.30
N THR A 193 -6.36 7.87 -3.70
CA THR A 193 -6.58 7.16 -4.98
C THR A 193 -8.02 6.64 -5.08
N TYR A 194 -8.53 6.07 -3.98
CA TYR A 194 -9.87 5.48 -3.88
C TYR A 194 -11.01 6.50 -4.04
N ALA A 195 -10.72 7.80 -4.00
CA ALA A 195 -11.68 8.85 -4.31
C ALA A 195 -12.31 8.69 -5.71
N ALA A 196 -11.56 8.13 -6.66
CA ALA A 196 -12.07 7.83 -7.99
C ALA A 196 -13.21 6.79 -7.96
N VAL A 197 -13.18 5.83 -7.02
CA VAL A 197 -14.30 4.89 -6.79
C VAL A 197 -15.48 5.65 -6.21
N MET A 198 -15.27 6.40 -5.13
CA MET A 198 -16.34 7.13 -4.45
C MET A 198 -17.06 8.10 -5.39
N LEU A 199 -16.32 8.88 -6.19
CA LEU A 199 -16.89 9.80 -7.15
C LEU A 199 -17.81 9.10 -8.16
N ARG A 200 -17.45 7.90 -8.62
CA ARG A 200 -18.20 7.14 -9.64
C ARG A 200 -19.46 6.47 -9.11
N TRP A 201 -19.59 6.37 -7.78
CA TRP A 201 -20.84 6.02 -7.12
C TRP A 201 -21.66 7.26 -6.77
N GLN A 202 -21.03 8.26 -6.17
CA GLN A 202 -21.67 9.47 -5.66
C GLN A 202 -22.28 10.33 -6.78
N LEU A 203 -21.53 10.57 -7.86
CA LEU A 203 -21.95 11.49 -8.92
C LEU A 203 -23.22 11.01 -9.65
N PRO A 204 -23.30 9.76 -10.15
CA PRO A 204 -24.52 9.27 -10.78
C PRO A 204 -25.73 9.28 -9.84
N LEU A 205 -25.54 8.90 -8.57
CA LEU A 205 -26.63 8.90 -7.58
C LEU A 205 -27.19 10.30 -7.34
N MET A 206 -26.32 11.32 -7.22
CA MET A 206 -26.77 12.70 -7.08
C MET A 206 -27.50 13.21 -8.31
N ILE A 207 -27.05 12.86 -9.52
CA ILE A 207 -27.72 13.23 -10.77
C ILE A 207 -29.11 12.58 -10.86
N VAL A 208 -29.22 11.29 -10.53
CA VAL A 208 -30.52 10.58 -10.50
C VAL A 208 -31.46 11.18 -9.46
N ALA A 209 -30.93 11.70 -8.35
CA ALA A 209 -31.69 12.44 -7.34
C ALA A 209 -32.11 13.86 -7.79
N GLY A 210 -31.85 14.24 -9.04
CA GLY A 210 -32.28 15.52 -9.63
C GLY A 210 -31.29 16.67 -9.44
N MET A 211 -30.08 16.40 -8.97
CA MET A 211 -29.06 17.45 -8.76
C MET A 211 -28.41 17.86 -10.09
N GLU A 212 -28.21 19.17 -10.28
CA GLU A 212 -27.46 19.69 -11.43
C GLU A 212 -26.03 19.11 -11.44
N VAL A 213 -25.58 18.64 -12.61
CA VAL A 213 -24.26 17.99 -12.80
C VAL A 213 -23.10 18.81 -12.22
N LYS A 214 -23.07 20.13 -12.46
CA LYS A 214 -21.99 21.00 -11.96
C LYS A 214 -21.98 21.06 -10.43
N PHE A 215 -23.16 21.15 -9.82
CA PHE A 215 -23.32 21.21 -8.38
C PHE A 215 -22.94 19.86 -7.74
N ALA A 216 -23.47 18.74 -8.26
CA ALA A 216 -23.12 17.39 -7.83
C ALA A 216 -21.61 17.12 -7.94
N LEU A 217 -21.00 17.47 -9.08
CA LEU A 217 -19.56 17.32 -9.29
C LEU A 217 -18.77 18.15 -8.27
N SER A 218 -19.23 19.34 -7.93
CA SER A 218 -18.58 20.21 -6.94
C SER A 218 -18.61 19.62 -5.53
N ILE A 219 -19.74 19.02 -5.12
CA ILE A 219 -19.85 18.30 -3.85
C ILE A 219 -18.87 17.12 -3.82
N THR A 220 -18.81 16.32 -4.90
CA THR A 220 -17.87 15.18 -4.98
C THR A 220 -16.40 15.60 -4.90
N GLY A 221 -16.08 16.86 -5.23
CA GLY A 221 -14.74 17.42 -5.03
C GLY A 221 -14.24 17.35 -3.58
N PHE A 222 -15.13 17.20 -2.61
CA PHE A 222 -14.79 17.06 -1.19
C PHE A 222 -15.15 15.66 -0.66
N ILE A 223 -16.39 15.25 -0.84
CA ILE A 223 -16.91 14.04 -0.18
C ILE A 223 -16.41 12.73 -0.81
N SER A 224 -15.75 12.78 -1.96
CA SER A 224 -15.17 11.59 -2.57
C SER A 224 -13.92 11.10 -1.85
N TRP A 225 -13.20 11.98 -1.14
CA TRP A 225 -11.89 11.66 -0.56
C TRP A 225 -11.75 11.99 0.93
N ILE A 226 -12.39 13.05 1.42
CA ILE A 226 -12.31 13.42 2.83
C ILE A 226 -12.81 12.29 3.74
N PRO A 227 -13.98 11.67 3.49
CA PRO A 227 -14.43 10.53 4.30
C PRO A 227 -13.47 9.34 4.27
N ASN A 228 -12.78 9.09 3.15
CA ASN A 228 -11.79 8.01 3.05
C ASN A 228 -10.61 8.28 3.98
N LEU A 229 -10.10 9.53 4.01
CA LEU A 229 -9.00 9.93 4.89
C LEU A 229 -9.39 9.85 6.37
N ILE A 230 -10.59 10.33 6.71
CA ILE A 230 -11.15 10.19 8.05
C ILE A 230 -11.22 8.71 8.43
N PHE A 231 -11.77 7.87 7.55
CA PHE A 231 -11.90 6.45 7.81
C PHE A 231 -10.55 5.78 8.08
N VAL A 232 -9.53 6.04 7.26
CA VAL A 232 -8.21 5.41 7.49
C VAL A 232 -7.52 5.93 8.74
N GLU A 233 -7.68 7.20 9.10
CA GLU A 233 -7.06 7.76 10.30
C GLU A 233 -7.66 7.16 11.57
N TYR A 234 -8.98 7.01 11.63
CA TYR A 234 -9.67 6.59 12.86
C TYR A 234 -9.87 5.08 13.01
N PHE A 235 -9.88 4.32 11.91
CA PHE A 235 -10.18 2.88 11.98
C PHE A 235 -9.05 1.97 11.49
N VAL A 236 -8.06 2.50 10.76
CA VAL A 236 -6.99 1.69 10.17
C VAL A 236 -5.63 2.00 10.80
N LEU A 237 -5.38 3.25 11.18
CA LEU A 237 -4.07 3.73 11.66
C LEU A 237 -4.05 4.08 13.16
N SER A 238 -5.20 3.98 13.82
CA SER A 238 -5.41 4.17 15.25
C SER A 238 -4.87 3.04 16.13
#